data_AF-A0A3N1GPY9-F1
#
_entry.id   AF-A0A3N1GPY9-F1
#
_cell.length_a   1.000
_cell.length_b   1.000
_cell.length_c   1.000
_cell.angle_alpha   90.00
_cell.angle_beta   90.00
_cell.angle_gamma   90.00
#
_symmetry.space_group_name_H-M   'P 1'
#
loop_
_entity.id
_entity.type
_entity.pdbx_description
1 polymer ?
#
loop_
_entity_poly.entity_id
_entity_poly.type
_entity_poly.pdbx_seq_one_letter_code
_entity_poly.pdbx_strand_id
1 'polypeptide(L)'
;MSGQAGKYPRTFHLPDSPGATDDDKVQQDLSWLDGELVVTEKLDGGNLTFTRDAMYARSLDSGTQPWDRPAKALWAMTAYRIPDDWRVCGESMWARRSIAYRDLPGVFIVFGIWDETGTLLGWDDTVDWAQRLELPVVPVLYRGGSLSEARAAWARRHTPETSEGFVVRSAGRIPADEFSLKLLKWVRAEHVRTDASWRHRDDFAVNEFA
;
A
#
# COMPACT_ATOMS: atom_id res chain seq x y z
N MET A 1 -5.58 5.88 27.04
CA MET A 1 -4.48 6.64 26.43
C MET A 1 -4.81 6.71 24.95
N SER A 2 -4.92 7.89 24.36
CA SER A 2 -5.22 8.01 22.92
C SER A 2 -4.03 7.47 22.14
N GLY A 3 -4.19 6.31 21.49
CA GLY A 3 -3.18 5.73 20.61
C GLY A 3 -2.74 6.77 19.60
N GLN A 4 -1.46 7.15 19.65
CA GLN A 4 -0.93 8.20 18.79
C GLN A 4 -1.01 7.70 17.33
N ALA A 5 -1.65 8.46 16.45
CA ALA A 5 -1.78 8.11 15.04
C ALA A 5 -0.39 7.92 14.42
N GLY A 6 0.04 6.66 14.26
CA GLY A 6 1.33 6.32 13.69
C GLY A 6 1.29 6.49 12.17
N LYS A 7 2.11 7.41 11.65
CA LYS A 7 2.30 7.62 10.20
C LYS A 7 2.85 6.35 9.54
N TYR A 8 2.32 5.98 8.37
CA TYR A 8 2.91 4.91 7.57
C TYR A 8 4.30 5.33 7.07
N PRO A 9 5.37 4.56 7.34
CA PRO A 9 6.73 4.95 6.97
C PRO A 9 6.90 5.12 5.46
N ARG A 10 7.96 5.81 5.04
CA ARG A 10 8.28 5.93 3.62
C ARG A 10 8.85 4.60 3.13
N THR A 11 8.19 3.97 2.16
CA THR A 11 8.76 2.84 1.42
C THR A 11 9.89 3.35 0.53
N PHE A 12 11.08 2.76 0.66
CA PHE A 12 12.25 3.14 -0.14
C PHE A 12 12.21 2.42 -1.50
N HIS A 13 12.84 3.03 -2.49
CA HIS A 13 13.01 2.43 -3.82
C HIS A 13 14.11 1.37 -3.80
N LEU A 14 13.92 0.34 -4.64
CA LEU A 14 15.02 -0.49 -5.12
C LEU A 14 15.99 0.36 -5.97
N PRO A 15 17.31 0.05 -5.99
CA PRO A 15 18.33 0.83 -6.71
C PRO A 15 18.03 1.08 -8.19
N ASP A 16 17.38 0.13 -8.84
CA ASP A 16 17.06 0.14 -10.26
C ASP A 16 15.58 0.52 -10.54
N SER A 17 14.90 1.14 -9.57
CA SER A 17 13.54 1.63 -9.76
C SER A 17 13.53 2.85 -10.69
N PRO A 18 13.02 2.76 -11.93
CA PRO A 18 13.13 3.84 -12.91
C PRO A 18 12.26 5.06 -12.57
N GLY A 19 11.24 4.91 -11.74
CA GLY A 19 10.36 5.99 -11.30
C GLY A 19 10.85 6.77 -10.08
N ALA A 20 12.07 6.52 -9.57
CA ALA A 20 12.63 7.27 -8.46
C ALA A 20 13.00 8.70 -8.88
N THR A 21 12.73 9.67 -8.00
CA THR A 21 13.07 11.10 -8.18
C THR A 21 14.09 11.56 -7.12
N ASP A 22 14.61 12.79 -7.24
CA ASP A 22 15.61 13.33 -6.31
C ASP A 22 15.10 13.41 -4.84
N ASP A 23 13.78 13.51 -4.64
CA ASP A 23 13.15 13.55 -3.32
C ASP A 23 12.93 12.15 -2.70
N ASP A 24 13.13 11.09 -3.49
CA ASP A 24 12.95 9.71 -3.07
C ASP A 24 14.16 9.18 -2.29
N LYS A 25 13.91 8.14 -1.50
CA LYS A 25 14.97 7.41 -0.80
C LYS A 25 15.13 6.06 -1.47
N VAL A 26 16.38 5.69 -1.72
CA VAL A 26 16.78 4.45 -2.36
C VAL A 26 17.55 3.60 -1.35
N GLN A 27 17.17 2.33 -1.21
CA GLN A 27 17.89 1.38 -0.37
C GLN A 27 18.98 0.69 -1.18
N GLN A 28 20.21 0.70 -0.67
CA GLN A 28 21.36 0.06 -1.32
C GLN A 28 21.68 -1.31 -0.72
N ASP A 29 21.35 -1.54 0.55
CA ASP A 29 21.49 -2.85 1.18
C ASP A 29 20.33 -3.76 0.78
N LEU A 30 20.64 -4.73 -0.05
CA LEU A 30 19.71 -5.74 -0.56
C LEU A 30 20.00 -7.14 0.00
N SER A 31 20.85 -7.26 1.02
CA SER A 31 21.31 -8.55 1.57
C SER A 31 20.21 -9.46 2.09
N TRP A 32 19.05 -8.90 2.45
CA TRP A 32 17.89 -9.64 2.94
C TRP A 32 17.05 -10.26 1.83
N LEU A 33 17.27 -9.90 0.56
CA LEU A 33 16.43 -10.34 -0.57
C LEU A 33 16.61 -11.81 -0.96
N ASP A 34 17.57 -12.51 -0.37
CA ASP A 34 17.75 -13.96 -0.52
C ASP A 34 16.82 -14.78 0.41
N GLY A 35 16.12 -14.12 1.32
CA GLY A 35 15.12 -14.74 2.20
C GLY A 35 13.76 -14.94 1.52
N GLU A 36 12.78 -15.48 2.24
CA GLU A 36 11.41 -15.59 1.72
C GLU A 36 10.76 -14.20 1.55
N LEU A 37 10.39 -13.89 0.32
CA LEU A 37 9.78 -12.63 -0.10
C LEU A 37 8.31 -12.82 -0.42
N VAL A 38 7.55 -11.76 -0.18
CA VAL A 38 6.24 -11.56 -0.81
C VAL A 38 6.32 -10.30 -1.66
N VAL A 39 5.87 -10.43 -2.90
CA VAL A 39 5.81 -9.33 -3.85
C VAL A 39 4.38 -9.11 -4.27
N THR A 40 3.90 -7.90 -4.04
CA THR A 40 2.53 -7.49 -4.34
C THR A 40 2.51 -6.45 -5.44
N GLU A 41 1.39 -6.34 -6.14
CA GLU A 41 1.16 -5.19 -7.00
C GLU A 41 1.20 -3.91 -6.16
N LYS A 42 1.86 -2.89 -6.67
CA LYS A 42 1.76 -1.54 -6.13
C LYS A 42 0.60 -0.84 -6.83
N LEU A 43 -0.54 -0.76 -6.15
CA LEU A 43 -1.70 -0.05 -6.67
C LEU A 43 -1.49 1.47 -6.60
N ASP A 44 -1.96 2.16 -7.64
CA ASP A 44 -1.90 3.62 -7.76
C ASP A 44 -3.18 4.28 -7.23
N GLY A 45 -3.20 4.60 -5.94
CA GLY A 45 -4.35 5.22 -5.27
C GLY A 45 -3.94 6.28 -4.26
N GLY A 46 -4.49 6.20 -3.04
CA GLY A 46 -4.09 7.05 -1.93
C GLY A 46 -3.93 6.27 -0.63
N ASN A 47 -2.76 6.35 0.01
CA ASN A 47 -2.51 5.71 1.29
C ASN A 47 -3.48 6.22 2.39
N LEU A 48 -4.23 5.29 2.97
CA LEU A 48 -5.04 5.49 4.16
C LEU A 48 -4.66 4.46 5.23
N THR A 49 -4.89 4.84 6.48
CA THR A 49 -4.79 3.96 7.64
C THR A 49 -6.10 3.96 8.41
N PHE A 50 -6.61 2.77 8.69
CA PHE A 50 -7.75 2.52 9.55
C PHE A 50 -7.22 2.04 10.91
N THR A 51 -7.66 2.71 11.97
CA THR A 51 -7.58 2.20 13.34
C THR A 51 -9.00 2.00 13.85
N ARG A 52 -9.16 1.45 15.05
CA ARG A 52 -10.48 1.38 15.70
C ARG A 52 -11.15 2.75 15.81
N ASP A 53 -10.38 3.77 16.17
CA ASP A 53 -10.91 5.08 16.55
C ASP A 53 -10.76 6.15 15.47
N ALA A 54 -9.95 5.92 14.44
CA ALA A 54 -9.68 6.92 13.42
C ALA A 54 -9.41 6.33 12.02
N MET A 55 -9.67 7.18 11.02
CA MET A 55 -9.16 7.02 9.66
C MET A 55 -8.32 8.25 9.32
N TYR A 56 -7.11 8.04 8.80
CA TYR A 56 -6.24 9.13 8.39
C TYR A 56 -5.38 8.76 7.16
N ALA A 57 -5.04 9.76 6.36
CA ALA A 57 -4.07 9.59 5.29
C ALA A 57 -2.64 9.59 5.83
N ARG A 58 -1.66 9.24 4.98
CA ARG A 58 -0.24 9.24 5.37
C ARG A 58 0.24 10.59 5.92
N SER A 59 -0.28 11.70 5.43
CA SER A 59 -0.09 13.01 6.07
C SER A 59 -1.23 13.23 7.06
N LEU A 60 -0.91 13.23 8.34
CA LEU A 60 -1.91 13.23 9.43
C LEU A 60 -2.75 14.51 9.48
N ASP A 61 -2.25 15.60 8.91
CA ASP A 61 -2.85 16.93 8.85
C ASP A 61 -3.74 17.16 7.63
N SER A 62 -3.83 16.19 6.72
CA SER A 62 -4.54 16.36 5.44
C SER A 62 -6.07 16.27 5.54
N GLY A 63 -6.62 15.87 6.69
CA GLY A 63 -8.06 15.66 6.86
C GLY A 63 -8.62 14.54 5.96
N THR A 64 -9.95 14.46 5.86
CA THR A 64 -10.61 13.53 4.92
C THR A 64 -10.92 14.27 3.62
N GLN A 65 -10.39 13.77 2.51
CA GLN A 65 -10.63 14.34 1.18
C GLN A 65 -11.89 13.76 0.53
N PRO A 66 -12.50 14.44 -0.47
CA PRO A 66 -13.71 13.95 -1.15
C PRO A 66 -13.56 12.53 -1.72
N TRP A 67 -12.38 12.21 -2.29
CA TRP A 67 -12.08 10.88 -2.83
C TRP A 67 -11.87 9.80 -1.77
N ASP A 68 -11.72 10.15 -0.49
CA ASP A 68 -11.57 9.18 0.61
C ASP A 68 -12.91 8.86 1.29
N ARG A 69 -14.01 9.54 0.91
CA ARG A 69 -15.33 9.35 1.52
C ARG A 69 -15.83 7.89 1.42
N PRO A 70 -15.68 7.17 0.30
CA PRO A 70 -16.08 5.76 0.24
C PRO A 70 -15.27 4.87 1.16
N ALA A 71 -13.95 5.07 1.25
CA ALA A 71 -13.11 4.38 2.22
C ALA A 71 -13.48 4.73 3.66
N LYS A 72 -13.87 5.98 3.95
CA LYS A 72 -14.37 6.40 5.27
C LYS A 72 -15.68 5.73 5.66
N ALA A 73 -16.61 5.58 4.70
CA ALA A 73 -17.85 4.86 4.93
C ALA A 73 -17.56 3.39 5.26
N LEU A 74 -16.66 2.75 4.50
CA LEU A 74 -16.19 1.40 4.79
C LEU A 74 -15.56 1.31 6.19
N TRP A 75 -14.62 2.20 6.52
CA TRP A 75 -14.01 2.30 7.85
C TRP A 75 -15.07 2.33 8.96
N ALA A 76 -16.08 3.21 8.86
CA ALA A 76 -17.14 3.33 9.86
C ALA A 76 -17.91 2.01 10.10
N MET A 77 -17.97 1.12 9.10
CA MET A 77 -18.64 -0.18 9.21
C MET A 77 -17.73 -1.30 9.74
N THR A 78 -16.40 -1.17 9.68
CA THR A 78 -15.46 -2.24 10.05
C THR A 78 -14.56 -1.89 11.25
N ALA A 79 -14.37 -0.61 11.56
CA ALA A 79 -13.39 -0.13 12.55
C ALA A 79 -13.53 -0.77 13.93
N TYR A 80 -14.76 -1.03 14.40
CA TYR A 80 -15.00 -1.66 15.70
C TYR A 80 -14.40 -3.07 15.83
N ARG A 81 -14.11 -3.75 14.71
CA ARG A 81 -13.47 -5.07 14.64
C ARG A 81 -11.95 -4.99 14.69
N ILE A 82 -11.37 -3.82 14.43
CA ILE A 82 -9.92 -3.61 14.51
C ILE A 82 -9.52 -3.64 16.00
N PRO A 83 -8.50 -4.40 16.40
CA PRO A 83 -8.01 -4.38 17.78
C PRO A 83 -7.52 -2.99 18.19
N ASP A 84 -7.50 -2.73 19.50
CA ASP A 84 -6.95 -1.49 20.03
C ASP A 84 -5.46 -1.35 19.65
N ASP A 85 -5.04 -0.12 19.34
CA ASP A 85 -3.67 0.24 18.95
C ASP A 85 -3.15 -0.42 17.64
N TRP A 86 -4.00 -1.15 16.91
CA TRP A 86 -3.67 -1.70 15.59
C TRP A 86 -3.91 -0.69 14.47
N ARG A 87 -3.14 -0.82 13.39
CA ARG A 87 -3.23 0.03 12.20
C ARG A 87 -3.33 -0.81 10.94
N VAL A 88 -4.48 -0.79 10.28
CA VAL A 88 -4.71 -1.42 8.98
C VAL A 88 -4.42 -0.40 7.89
N CYS A 89 -3.31 -0.58 7.17
CA CYS A 89 -2.88 0.31 6.10
C CYS A 89 -3.27 -0.26 4.74
N GLY A 90 -3.83 0.59 3.89
CA GLY A 90 -4.30 0.19 2.57
C GLY A 90 -4.41 1.38 1.63
N GLU A 91 -4.69 1.06 0.37
CA GLU A 91 -4.81 2.02 -0.71
C GLU A 91 -6.28 2.37 -0.92
N SER A 92 -6.62 3.65 -0.85
CA SER A 92 -7.90 4.25 -1.25
C SER A 92 -7.95 4.28 -2.77
N MET A 93 -8.88 3.53 -3.36
CA MET A 93 -8.93 3.28 -4.80
C MET A 93 -10.12 3.92 -5.50
N TRP A 94 -10.92 4.74 -4.81
CA TRP A 94 -12.09 5.38 -5.41
C TRP A 94 -11.73 6.29 -6.59
N ALA A 95 -10.88 7.28 -6.34
CA ALA A 95 -10.44 8.19 -7.37
C ALA A 95 -9.36 7.52 -8.24
N ARG A 96 -9.58 7.54 -9.54
CA ARG A 96 -8.59 7.14 -10.53
C ARG A 96 -7.40 8.10 -10.48
N ARG A 97 -6.20 7.52 -10.46
CA ARG A 97 -4.92 8.24 -10.52
C ARG A 97 -4.35 8.09 -11.94
N SER A 98 -3.07 7.76 -12.07
CA SER A 98 -2.39 7.56 -13.34
C SER A 98 -2.80 6.26 -14.03
N ILE A 99 -3.14 5.23 -13.25
CA ILE A 99 -3.65 3.95 -13.75
C ILE A 99 -5.19 3.90 -13.64
N ALA A 100 -5.83 3.41 -14.70
CA ALA A 100 -7.28 3.21 -14.76
C ALA A 100 -7.61 1.74 -14.48
N TYR A 101 -8.02 1.43 -13.26
CA TYR A 101 -8.41 0.09 -12.88
C TYR A 101 -9.89 -0.17 -13.22
N ARG A 102 -10.19 -1.39 -13.67
CA ARG A 102 -11.53 -1.75 -14.18
C ARG A 102 -12.28 -2.83 -13.39
N ASP A 103 -11.61 -3.49 -12.46
CA ASP A 103 -12.14 -4.68 -11.78
C ASP A 103 -11.57 -4.77 -10.35
N LEU A 104 -11.69 -3.67 -9.61
CA LEU A 104 -11.16 -3.61 -8.24
C LEU A 104 -12.09 -4.33 -7.26
N PRO A 105 -11.54 -5.12 -6.31
CA PRO A 105 -12.34 -5.87 -5.34
C PRO A 105 -12.93 -5.00 -4.22
N GLY A 106 -12.62 -3.71 -4.19
CA GLY A 106 -13.13 -2.79 -3.18
C GLY A 106 -12.48 -1.41 -3.23
N VAL A 107 -13.09 -0.46 -2.51
CA VAL A 107 -12.65 0.95 -2.45
C VAL A 107 -11.41 1.17 -1.58
N PHE A 108 -11.08 0.21 -0.71
CA PHE A 108 -9.90 0.21 0.13
C PHE A 108 -9.27 -1.19 0.08
N ILE A 109 -7.99 -1.25 -0.26
CA ILE A 109 -7.28 -2.52 -0.48
C ILE A 109 -6.04 -2.56 0.42
N VAL A 110 -5.99 -3.53 1.33
CA VAL A 110 -4.96 -3.64 2.38
C VAL A 110 -3.62 -4.04 1.77
N PHE A 111 -2.55 -3.34 2.17
CA PHE A 111 -1.17 -3.72 1.84
C PHE A 111 -0.30 -4.02 3.07
N GLY A 112 -0.79 -3.72 4.28
CA GLY A 112 -0.05 -4.01 5.50
C GLY A 112 -0.84 -3.70 6.76
N ILE A 113 -0.60 -4.48 7.82
CA ILE A 113 -1.23 -4.29 9.12
C ILE A 113 -0.13 -4.21 10.17
N TRP A 114 -0.22 -3.23 11.06
CA TRP A 114 0.66 -3.08 12.21
C TRP A 114 -0.10 -3.46 13.48
N ASP A 115 0.59 -4.18 14.35
CA ASP A 115 0.09 -4.51 15.68
C ASP A 115 0.44 -3.41 16.71
N GLU A 116 0.00 -3.62 17.95
CA GLU A 116 0.17 -2.72 19.08
C GLU A 116 1.63 -2.47 19.46
N THR A 117 2.54 -3.37 19.06
CA THR A 117 3.98 -3.24 19.33
C THR A 117 4.69 -2.34 18.33
N GLY A 118 3.98 -1.85 17.31
CA GLY A 118 4.59 -1.14 16.20
C GLY A 118 5.34 -2.08 15.25
N THR A 119 4.94 -3.35 15.18
CA THR A 119 5.50 -4.31 14.23
C THR A 119 4.55 -4.51 13.06
N LEU A 120 5.05 -4.40 11.83
CA LEU A 120 4.28 -4.78 10.65
C LEU A 120 4.15 -6.31 10.64
N LEU A 121 2.93 -6.81 10.61
CA LEU A 121 2.63 -8.24 10.58
C LEU A 121 3.30 -8.93 9.39
N GLY A 122 3.60 -10.22 9.55
CA GLY A 122 3.94 -11.09 8.43
C GLY A 122 2.84 -11.11 7.38
N TRP A 123 3.16 -11.53 6.16
CA TRP A 123 2.17 -11.50 5.07
C TRP A 123 0.99 -12.44 5.34
N ASP A 124 1.25 -13.64 5.86
CA ASP A 124 0.18 -14.60 6.17
C ASP A 124 -0.76 -14.08 7.26
N ASP A 125 -0.21 -13.51 8.34
CA ASP A 125 -0.98 -12.83 9.39
C ASP A 125 -1.76 -11.63 8.81
N THR A 126 -1.16 -10.88 7.88
CA THR A 126 -1.82 -9.75 7.20
C THR A 126 -3.05 -10.23 6.43
N VAL A 127 -2.93 -11.33 5.68
CA VAL A 127 -4.03 -11.91 4.91
C VAL A 127 -5.12 -12.48 5.82
N ASP A 128 -4.77 -13.23 6.86
CA ASP A 128 -5.73 -13.78 7.84
C ASP A 128 -6.53 -12.65 8.51
N TRP A 129 -5.87 -11.59 8.96
CA TRP A 129 -6.55 -10.44 9.56
C TRP A 129 -7.40 -9.66 8.56
N ALA A 130 -6.91 -9.42 7.35
CA ALA A 130 -7.70 -8.74 6.31
C ALA A 130 -8.96 -9.55 5.97
N GLN A 131 -8.86 -10.88 5.87
CA GLN A 131 -10.01 -11.76 5.68
C GLN A 131 -11.01 -11.67 6.84
N ARG A 132 -10.54 -11.67 8.09
CA ARG A 132 -11.39 -11.48 9.27
C ARG A 132 -12.05 -10.12 9.34
N LEU A 133 -11.48 -9.10 8.71
CA LEU A 133 -12.07 -7.77 8.59
C LEU A 133 -12.94 -7.60 7.34
N GLU A 134 -13.01 -8.63 6.50
CA GLU A 134 -13.67 -8.62 5.19
C GLU A 134 -13.14 -7.51 4.27
N LEU A 135 -11.82 -7.31 4.31
CA LEU A 135 -11.12 -6.34 3.47
C LEU A 135 -10.25 -7.06 2.44
N PRO A 136 -10.30 -6.66 1.15
CA PRO A 136 -9.41 -7.23 0.15
C PRO A 136 -7.96 -6.82 0.41
N VAL A 137 -7.03 -7.67 0.01
CA VAL A 137 -5.58 -7.38 0.02
C VAL A 137 -5.08 -7.09 -1.38
N VAL A 138 -3.97 -6.35 -1.49
CA VAL A 138 -3.33 -6.10 -2.78
C VAL A 138 -2.92 -7.43 -3.45
N PRO A 139 -3.02 -7.54 -4.79
CA PRO A 139 -2.70 -8.79 -5.49
C PRO A 139 -1.26 -9.26 -5.22
N VAL A 140 -1.09 -10.54 -4.90
CA VAL A 140 0.24 -11.15 -4.79
C VAL A 140 0.73 -11.53 -6.19
N LEU A 141 1.87 -10.98 -6.58
CA LEU A 141 2.54 -11.25 -7.85
C LEU A 141 3.46 -12.46 -7.75
N TYR A 142 4.20 -12.57 -6.65
CA TYR A 142 5.18 -13.62 -6.42
C TYR A 142 5.40 -13.85 -4.92
N ARG A 143 5.73 -15.10 -4.57
CA ARG A 143 6.25 -15.49 -3.26
C ARG A 143 7.37 -16.49 -3.46
N GLY A 144 8.52 -16.25 -2.82
CA GLY A 144 9.73 -17.06 -3.01
C GLY A 144 10.99 -16.26 -2.68
N GLY A 145 12.16 -16.78 -3.04
CA GLY A 145 13.46 -16.22 -2.63
C GLY A 145 14.20 -15.42 -3.72
N SER A 146 13.53 -15.02 -4.80
CA SER A 146 14.21 -14.38 -5.94
C SER A 146 13.55 -13.09 -6.38
N LEU A 147 14.29 -11.98 -6.25
CA LEU A 147 13.88 -10.69 -6.78
C LEU A 147 13.76 -10.72 -8.32
N SER A 148 14.60 -11.48 -9.03
CA SER A 148 14.53 -11.57 -10.49
C SER A 148 13.25 -12.29 -10.95
N GLU A 149 12.84 -13.35 -10.24
CA GLU A 149 11.57 -14.03 -10.49
C GLU A 149 10.37 -13.14 -10.15
N ALA A 150 10.47 -12.36 -9.07
CA ALA A 150 9.45 -11.39 -8.71
C ALA A 150 9.23 -10.33 -9.82
N ARG A 151 10.32 -9.80 -10.38
CA ARG A 151 10.26 -8.87 -11.53
C ARG A 151 9.62 -9.52 -12.74
N ALA A 152 10.03 -10.75 -13.05
CA ALA A 152 9.44 -11.50 -14.15
C ALA A 152 7.94 -11.76 -13.91
N ALA A 153 7.50 -11.95 -12.66
CA ALA A 153 6.09 -12.11 -12.33
C ALA A 153 5.27 -10.85 -12.61
N TRP A 154 5.79 -9.66 -12.29
CA TRP A 154 5.16 -8.40 -12.67
C TRP A 154 5.07 -8.26 -14.20
N ALA A 155 6.18 -8.47 -14.91
CA ALA A 155 6.25 -8.32 -16.37
C ALA A 155 5.37 -9.31 -17.15
N ARG A 156 5.03 -10.47 -16.55
CA ARG A 156 4.08 -11.44 -17.15
C ARG A 156 2.61 -11.01 -17.06
N ARG A 157 2.27 -10.18 -16.08
CA ARG A 157 0.87 -9.80 -15.77
C ARG A 157 0.54 -8.37 -16.16
N HIS A 158 1.54 -7.49 -16.16
CA HIS A 158 1.34 -6.05 -16.31
C HIS A 158 2.31 -5.42 -17.30
N THR A 159 1.86 -4.31 -17.87
CA THR A 159 2.68 -3.33 -18.56
C THR A 159 2.70 -2.01 -17.78
N PRO A 160 3.62 -1.07 -18.10
CA PRO A 160 3.63 0.28 -17.52
C PRO A 160 2.31 1.07 -17.66
N GLU A 161 1.38 0.65 -18.51
CA GLU A 161 0.07 1.27 -18.70
C GLU A 161 -0.98 0.75 -17.72
N THR A 162 -0.75 -0.44 -17.17
CA THR A 162 -1.76 -1.19 -16.38
C THR A 162 -1.39 -1.32 -14.90
N SER A 163 -0.15 -1.00 -14.52
CA SER A 163 0.32 -1.09 -13.15
C SER A 163 1.41 -0.05 -12.88
N GLU A 164 1.47 0.47 -11.66
CA GLU A 164 2.52 1.38 -11.23
C GLU A 164 3.85 0.67 -10.99
N GLY A 165 3.79 -0.60 -10.57
CA GLY A 165 4.95 -1.41 -10.23
C GLY A 165 4.62 -2.44 -9.16
N PHE A 166 5.59 -2.73 -8.29
CA PHE A 166 5.43 -3.71 -7.22
C PHE A 166 6.10 -3.26 -5.93
N VAL A 167 5.64 -3.84 -4.82
CA VAL A 167 6.28 -3.76 -3.51
C VAL A 167 6.86 -5.14 -3.21
N VAL A 168 8.12 -5.18 -2.80
CA VAL A 168 8.79 -6.38 -2.28
C VAL A 168 8.97 -6.22 -0.77
N ARG A 169 8.57 -7.23 -0.01
CA ARG A 169 8.74 -7.26 1.44
C ARG A 169 9.24 -8.62 1.91
N SER A 170 9.86 -8.65 3.08
CA SER A 170 10.05 -9.92 3.80
C SER A 170 8.67 -10.53 4.07
N ALA A 171 8.55 -11.85 3.88
CA ALA A 171 7.31 -12.57 4.18
C ALA A 171 6.98 -12.53 5.69
N GLY A 172 8.01 -12.45 6.53
CA GLY A 172 7.88 -12.37 7.99
C GLY A 172 7.49 -10.99 8.51
N ARG A 173 7.45 -10.89 9.84
CA ARG A 173 7.21 -9.65 10.58
C ARG A 173 8.35 -8.65 10.35
N ILE A 174 8.02 -7.36 10.31
CA ILE A 174 8.98 -6.29 10.08
C ILE A 174 8.83 -5.24 11.19
N PRO A 175 9.77 -5.18 12.14
CA PRO A 175 9.86 -4.09 13.11
C PRO A 175 9.94 -2.71 12.43
N ALA A 176 9.44 -1.66 13.09
CA ALA A 176 9.36 -0.33 12.50
C ALA A 176 10.72 0.25 12.06
N ASP A 177 11.79 -0.03 12.80
CA ASP A 177 13.16 0.39 12.52
C ASP A 177 13.79 -0.38 11.34
N GLU A 178 13.30 -1.58 11.04
CA GLU A 178 13.73 -2.38 9.87
C GLU A 178 12.90 -2.09 8.61
N PHE A 179 11.83 -1.31 8.69
CA PHE A 179 10.87 -1.11 7.59
C PHE A 179 11.53 -0.63 6.30
N SER A 180 12.39 0.39 6.37
CA SER A 180 13.07 0.93 5.18
C SER A 180 14.15 0.02 4.59
N LEU A 181 14.49 -1.06 5.30
CA LEU A 181 15.36 -2.11 4.78
C LEU A 181 14.52 -3.23 4.16
N LYS A 182 13.58 -3.81 4.92
CA LYS A 182 12.86 -5.06 4.58
C LYS A 182 11.57 -4.87 3.77
N LEU A 183 11.24 -3.66 3.36
CA LEU A 183 10.10 -3.36 2.48
C LEU A 183 10.47 -2.25 1.50
N LEU A 184 10.58 -2.62 0.22
CA LEU A 184 11.03 -1.76 -0.85
C LEU A 184 10.01 -1.75 -2.00
N LYS A 185 10.08 -0.74 -2.86
CA LYS A 185 9.25 -0.63 -4.06
C LYS A 185 10.09 -0.54 -5.32
N TRP A 186 9.55 -1.10 -6.40
CA TRP A 186 9.96 -0.80 -7.76
C TRP A 186 8.78 -0.13 -8.46
N VAL A 187 9.04 0.99 -9.11
CA VAL A 187 8.02 1.82 -9.74
C VAL A 187 8.48 2.17 -11.15
N ARG A 188 7.59 2.04 -12.13
CA ARG A 188 7.86 2.35 -13.54
C ARG A 188 8.28 3.81 -13.75
N ALA A 189 8.94 4.10 -14.87
CA ALA A 189 9.21 5.47 -15.28
C ALA A 189 7.89 6.26 -15.44
N GLU A 190 7.95 7.56 -15.14
CA GLU A 190 6.83 8.50 -15.32
C GLU A 190 5.54 8.00 -14.65
N HIS A 191 5.66 7.47 -13.42
CA HIS A 191 4.56 6.84 -12.70
C HIS A 191 3.37 7.77 -12.43
N VAL A 192 3.63 9.06 -12.25
CA VAL A 192 2.60 10.10 -12.15
C VAL A 192 2.30 10.64 -13.53
N ARG A 193 1.07 10.43 -14.02
CA ARG A 193 0.59 10.90 -15.34
C ARG A 193 -0.61 11.86 -15.26
N THR A 194 -1.09 12.13 -14.05
CA THR A 194 -2.19 13.08 -13.80
C THR A 194 -1.66 14.37 -13.20
N ASP A 195 -2.14 15.50 -13.70
CA ASP A 195 -1.88 16.83 -13.12
C ASP A 195 -2.42 16.91 -11.68
N ALA A 196 -1.65 17.47 -10.74
CA ALA A 196 -2.05 17.51 -9.33
C ALA A 196 -3.31 18.36 -9.04
N SER A 197 -3.73 19.24 -9.96
CA SER A 197 -4.85 20.16 -9.81
C SER A 197 -6.20 19.48 -9.55
N TRP A 198 -6.39 18.21 -9.95
CA TRP A 198 -7.62 17.46 -9.65
C TRP A 198 -7.86 17.30 -8.15
N ARG A 199 -6.81 17.40 -7.31
CA ARG A 199 -6.90 17.34 -5.84
C ARG A 199 -7.58 18.55 -5.20
N HIS A 200 -7.84 19.60 -5.98
CA HIS A 200 -8.49 20.82 -5.49
C HIS A 200 -9.92 20.95 -6.01
N ARG A 201 -10.49 19.84 -6.50
CA ARG A 201 -11.79 19.81 -7.17
C ARG A 201 -12.61 18.61 -6.66
N ASP A 202 -13.93 18.73 -6.81
CA ASP A 202 -14.87 17.66 -6.47
C ASP A 202 -15.22 16.79 -7.70
N ASP A 203 -14.77 17.17 -8.90
CA ASP A 203 -14.89 16.39 -10.13
C ASP A 203 -13.55 15.72 -10.49
N PHE A 204 -13.49 14.40 -10.32
CA PHE A 204 -12.34 13.58 -10.66
C PHE A 204 -12.81 12.25 -11.26
N ALA A 205 -11.95 11.64 -12.08
CA ALA A 205 -12.22 10.32 -12.63
C ALA A 205 -12.23 9.27 -11.50
N VAL A 206 -13.08 8.25 -11.64
CA VAL A 206 -13.27 7.15 -10.67
C VAL A 206 -12.85 5.82 -11.31
N ASN A 207 -12.29 4.91 -10.53
CA ASN A 207 -12.01 3.55 -10.98
C ASN A 207 -13.29 2.71 -11.06
N GLU A 208 -13.26 1.57 -11.74
CA GLU A 208 -14.39 0.63 -11.78
C GLU A 208 -14.14 -0.53 -10.80
N PHE A 209 -15.23 -1.07 -10.23
CA PHE A 209 -15.24 -2.06 -9.14
C PHE A 209 -16.08 -3.27 -9.54
N ALA A 210 -15.71 -4.45 -9.03
CA ALA A 210 -16.38 -5.73 -9.26
C ALA A 210 -17.76 -5.84 -8.59
#